data_AF-A0A955PYN3-F1
#
_entry.id   AF-A0A955PYN3-F1
#
_cell.length_a   1.000
_cell.length_b   1.000
_cell.length_c   1.000
_cell.angle_alpha   90.00
_cell.angle_beta   90.00
_cell.angle_gamma   90.00
#
_symmetry.space_group_name_H-M   'P 1'
#
loop_
_entity.id
_entity.type
_entity.pdbx_description
1 polymer ?
#
loop_
_entity_poly.entity_id
_entity_poly.type
_entity_poly.pdbx_seq_one_letter_code
_entity_poly.pdbx_strand_id
1 'polypeptide(L)'
;VQVGYTFDAPWTPQFLVQYSYASGTRTPGGSQNGTFDPLFGARRWDLMPTGIFGPFLRSNISSPGWRLVMKPAESLTMQIKQRFWYLAQGSAVNGGILLQDPTGGAGNYLGHDLEVRVSWVVSQNLDIDAGYDHWFKGSYFDRLPASANLPQGGNKDTDYFYLSMRIRL
;
A
#
# COMPACT_ATOMS: atom_id res chain seq x y z
N VAL A 1 9.55 -8.48 -5.66
CA VAL A 1 10.01 -9.83 -5.24
C VAL A 1 9.29 -10.21 -3.96
N GLN A 2 8.97 -11.49 -3.77
CA GLN A 2 8.43 -12.00 -2.52
C GLN A 2 8.99 -13.40 -2.23
N VAL A 3 9.15 -13.71 -0.95
CA VAL A 3 9.50 -15.04 -0.44
C VAL A 3 8.54 -15.33 0.71
N GLY A 4 8.08 -16.56 0.83
CA GLY A 4 7.17 -16.95 1.90
C GLY A 4 7.39 -18.37 2.39
N TYR A 5 6.95 -18.60 3.61
CA TYR A 5 6.97 -19.91 4.27
C TYR A 5 5.59 -20.18 4.87
N THR A 6 5.10 -21.39 4.66
CA THR A 6 3.87 -21.88 5.26
C THR A 6 4.24 -22.83 6.39
N PHE A 7 3.83 -22.51 7.61
CA PHE A 7 4.09 -23.35 8.76
C PHE A 7 3.07 -24.49 8.83
N ASP A 8 3.56 -25.67 9.20
CA ASP A 8 2.71 -26.81 9.57
C ASP A 8 2.23 -26.63 11.02
N ALA A 9 1.15 -25.86 11.18
CA ALA A 9 0.55 -25.50 12.45
C ALA A 9 -0.96 -25.24 12.28
N PRO A 10 -1.76 -25.22 13.37
CA PRO A 10 -3.16 -24.82 13.30
C PRO A 10 -3.33 -23.50 12.56
N TRP A 11 -4.37 -23.44 11.71
CA TRP A 11 -4.69 -22.32 10.82
C TRP A 11 -3.72 -22.11 9.64
N THR A 12 -2.76 -23.01 9.43
CA THR A 12 -1.82 -23.00 8.29
C THR A 12 -1.20 -21.61 8.05
N PRO A 13 -0.56 -20.99 9.07
CA PRO A 13 -0.08 -19.62 8.92
C PRO A 13 0.97 -19.55 7.81
N GLN A 14 0.83 -18.56 6.94
CA GLN A 14 1.76 -18.26 5.88
C GLN A 14 2.38 -16.89 6.12
N PHE A 15 3.68 -16.87 6.34
CA PHE A 15 4.44 -15.63 6.48
C PHE A 15 5.15 -15.30 5.17
N LEU A 16 5.02 -14.06 4.72
CA LEU A 16 5.64 -13.56 3.50
C LEU A 16 6.47 -12.32 3.80
N VAL A 17 7.67 -12.26 3.23
CA VAL A 17 8.47 -11.05 3.12
C VAL A 17 8.42 -10.57 1.69
N GLN A 18 8.16 -9.28 1.50
CA GLN A 18 7.90 -8.69 0.19
C GLN A 18 8.71 -7.42 0.00
N TYR A 19 9.16 -7.21 -1.24
CA TYR A 19 9.80 -5.98 -1.66
C TYR A 19 9.28 -5.56 -3.03
N SER A 20 8.84 -4.31 -3.15
CA SER A 20 8.38 -3.70 -4.41
C SER A 20 9.24 -2.51 -4.75
N TYR A 21 9.75 -2.47 -5.98
CA TYR A 21 10.47 -1.32 -6.53
C TYR A 21 9.81 -0.89 -7.84
N ALA A 22 9.61 0.41 -8.01
CA ALA A 22 9.16 1.05 -9.23
C ALA A 22 9.93 2.37 -9.38
N SER A 23 10.57 2.58 -10.54
CA SER A 23 11.46 3.72 -10.74
C SER A 23 10.71 5.06 -10.68
N GLY A 24 11.44 6.10 -10.30
CA GLY A 24 11.03 7.49 -10.40
C GLY A 24 11.95 8.27 -11.34
N THR A 25 11.45 9.35 -11.95
CA THR A 25 12.22 10.22 -12.84
C THR A 25 13.34 10.94 -12.10
N ARG A 26 14.59 10.75 -12.54
CA ARG A 26 15.78 11.36 -11.88
C ARG A 26 15.82 12.88 -11.98
N THR A 27 15.39 13.44 -13.11
CA THR A 27 15.44 14.88 -13.39
C THR A 27 14.03 15.40 -13.69
N PRO A 28 13.27 15.80 -12.65
CA PRO A 28 11.99 16.47 -12.85
C PRO A 28 12.10 17.66 -13.81
N GLY A 29 11.19 17.76 -14.78
CA GLY A 29 11.21 18.81 -15.81
C GLY A 29 12.26 18.63 -16.92
N GLY A 30 13.04 17.55 -16.89
CA GLY A 30 13.93 17.18 -17.99
C GLY A 30 13.20 16.55 -19.18
N SER A 31 13.95 16.24 -20.24
CA SER A 31 13.41 15.66 -21.49
C SER A 31 13.07 14.16 -21.41
N GLN A 32 13.37 13.50 -20.29
CA GLN A 32 13.14 12.07 -20.09
C GLN A 32 12.27 11.81 -18.86
N ASN A 33 11.22 11.00 -19.04
CA ASN A 33 10.44 10.45 -17.94
C ASN A 33 10.88 9.01 -17.68
N GLY A 34 11.50 8.78 -16.53
CA GLY A 34 11.94 7.47 -16.06
C GLY A 34 11.03 6.87 -14.98
N THR A 35 9.91 7.52 -14.70
CA THR A 35 8.93 7.03 -13.71
C THR A 35 8.20 5.84 -14.30
N PHE A 36 8.16 4.74 -13.55
CA PHE A 36 7.34 3.60 -13.96
C PHE A 36 5.86 3.98 -13.89
N ASP A 37 5.13 3.67 -14.95
CA ASP A 37 3.68 3.87 -15.06
C ASP A 37 2.96 2.53 -15.10
N PRO A 38 2.22 2.16 -14.04
CA PRO A 38 1.39 0.96 -14.06
C PRO A 38 0.14 1.21 -14.93
N LEU A 39 0.20 0.83 -16.21
CA LEU A 39 -0.96 0.82 -17.15
C LEU A 39 -2.24 0.24 -16.52
N PHE A 40 -2.08 -0.82 -15.72
CA PHE A 40 -3.10 -1.42 -14.87
C PHE A 40 -2.48 -1.89 -13.56
N GLY A 41 -3.28 -1.96 -12.51
CA GLY A 41 -2.84 -2.52 -11.24
C GLY A 41 -4.03 -2.91 -10.38
N ALA A 42 -4.04 -4.15 -9.89
CA ALA A 42 -5.01 -4.54 -8.89
C ALA A 42 -4.58 -3.97 -7.54
N ARG A 43 -5.52 -3.40 -6.78
CA ARG A 43 -5.22 -2.84 -5.47
C ARG A 43 -4.92 -3.95 -4.45
N ARG A 44 -5.89 -4.85 -4.27
CA ARG A 44 -5.97 -5.79 -3.13
C ARG A 44 -4.90 -6.87 -3.06
N TRP A 45 -4.54 -7.50 -4.18
CA TRP A 45 -3.49 -8.53 -4.15
C TRP A 45 -2.08 -7.95 -4.30
N ASP A 46 -1.98 -6.63 -4.56
CA ASP A 46 -0.71 -5.95 -4.72
C ASP A 46 -0.31 -5.19 -3.44
N LEU A 47 -0.56 -3.88 -3.39
CA LEU A 47 0.04 -2.96 -2.42
C LEU A 47 -0.92 -2.50 -1.31
N MET A 48 -2.22 -2.43 -1.60
CA MET A 48 -3.18 -1.65 -0.80
C MET A 48 -4.50 -2.41 -0.61
N PRO A 49 -5.33 -2.03 0.39
CA PRO A 49 -6.68 -2.57 0.53
C PRO A 49 -7.56 -2.26 -0.70
N THR A 50 -8.74 -2.90 -0.76
CA THR A 50 -9.74 -2.57 -1.79
C THR A 50 -10.46 -1.27 -1.47
N GLY A 51 -11.19 -0.73 -2.45
CA GLY A 51 -11.96 0.49 -2.28
C GLY A 51 -11.20 1.75 -2.70
N ILE A 52 -11.52 2.89 -2.08
CA ILE A 52 -11.05 4.22 -2.49
C ILE A 52 -9.68 4.60 -1.93
N PHE A 53 -9.21 3.90 -0.90
CA PHE A 53 -7.90 4.13 -0.31
C PHE A 53 -6.82 3.43 -1.13
N GLY A 54 -6.01 4.21 -1.83
CA GLY A 54 -4.91 3.71 -2.66
C GLY A 54 -3.85 4.77 -2.93
N PRO A 55 -3.24 5.37 -1.88
CA PRO A 55 -2.15 6.33 -2.07
C PRO A 55 -0.93 5.72 -2.75
N PHE A 56 -0.74 4.39 -2.66
CA PHE A 56 0.43 3.72 -3.22
C PHE A 56 0.08 2.91 -4.47
N LEU A 57 0.72 3.30 -5.57
CA LEU A 57 0.78 2.57 -6.82
C LEU A 57 2.22 2.14 -7.07
N ARG A 58 2.44 1.21 -8.01
CA ARG A 58 3.80 0.87 -8.47
C ARG A 58 4.38 2.01 -9.31
N SER A 59 4.55 3.20 -8.75
CA SER A 59 5.08 4.35 -9.46
C SER A 59 5.93 5.16 -8.49
N ASN A 60 7.23 5.26 -8.76
CA ASN A 60 8.20 5.89 -7.86
C ASN A 60 8.10 5.39 -6.41
N ILE A 61 8.30 4.09 -6.21
CA ILE A 61 8.27 3.47 -4.87
C ILE A 61 9.44 2.51 -4.66
N SER A 62 9.90 2.43 -3.42
CA SER A 62 10.76 1.39 -2.88
C SER A 62 10.14 0.97 -1.55
N SER A 63 9.59 -0.24 -1.48
CA SER A 63 8.74 -0.63 -0.37
C SER A 63 9.04 -2.06 0.07
N PRO A 64 9.76 -2.24 1.19
CA PRO A 64 9.80 -3.50 1.91
C PRO A 64 8.55 -3.67 2.78
N GLY A 65 8.20 -4.90 3.08
CA GLY A 65 7.10 -5.22 3.98
C GLY A 65 6.99 -6.71 4.26
N TRP A 66 6.04 -7.04 5.11
CA TRP A 66 5.71 -8.42 5.44
C TRP A 66 4.19 -8.61 5.52
N ARG A 67 3.78 -9.87 5.40
CA ARG A 67 2.38 -10.27 5.46
C ARG A 67 2.25 -11.61 6.18
N LEU A 68 1.29 -11.71 7.08
CA LEU A 68 0.88 -12.96 7.71
C LEU A 68 -0.54 -13.26 7.24
N VAL A 69 -0.75 -14.46 6.69
CA VAL A 69 -2.07 -14.96 6.27
C VAL A 69 -2.38 -16.20 7.10
N MET A 70 -3.59 -16.29 7.63
CA MET A 70 -4.06 -17.40 8.46
C MET A 70 -5.43 -17.86 7.98
N LYS A 71 -5.71 -19.15 8.09
CA LYS A 71 -7.00 -19.76 7.71
C LYS A 71 -7.59 -20.55 8.88
N PRO A 72 -8.30 -19.90 9.81
CA PRO A 72 -8.87 -20.60 10.96
C PRO A 72 -9.92 -21.65 10.60
N ALA A 73 -10.57 -21.49 9.45
CA ALA A 73 -11.47 -22.46 8.83
C ALA A 73 -11.33 -22.37 7.30
N GLU A 74 -11.82 -23.36 6.57
CA GLU A 74 -11.76 -23.35 5.09
C GLU A 74 -12.48 -22.14 4.47
N SER A 75 -13.53 -21.65 5.14
CA SER A 75 -14.32 -20.50 4.71
C SER A 75 -13.77 -19.15 5.19
N LEU A 76 -12.76 -19.13 6.07
CA LEU A 76 -12.31 -17.91 6.75
C LEU A 76 -10.82 -17.67 6.54
N THR A 77 -10.47 -16.54 5.93
CA THR A 77 -9.08 -16.08 5.78
C THR A 77 -8.87 -14.77 6.54
N MET A 78 -7.86 -14.74 7.39
CA MET A 78 -7.39 -13.55 8.10
C MET A 78 -6.02 -13.13 7.57
N GLN A 79 -5.76 -11.83 7.52
CA GLN A 79 -4.49 -11.29 7.08
C GLN A 79 -4.08 -10.10 7.95
N ILE A 80 -2.78 -10.04 8.25
CA ILE A 80 -2.10 -8.86 8.79
C ILE A 80 -0.96 -8.51 7.83
N LYS A 81 -0.80 -7.24 7.47
CA LYS A 81 0.24 -6.77 6.56
C LYS A 81 0.84 -5.49 7.14
N GLN A 82 2.16 -5.37 7.10
CA GLN A 82 2.83 -4.10 7.32
C GLN A 82 3.74 -3.78 6.15
N ARG A 83 3.72 -2.53 5.69
CA ARG A 83 4.53 -2.06 4.57
C ARG A 83 5.17 -0.73 4.92
N PHE A 84 6.44 -0.58 4.57
CA PHE A 84 7.15 0.68 4.66
C PHE A 84 7.23 1.30 3.27
N TRP A 85 7.05 2.60 3.18
CA TRP A 85 6.92 3.32 1.92
C TRP A 85 8.03 4.35 1.79
N TYR A 86 8.84 4.18 0.75
CA TYR A 86 9.82 5.15 0.33
C TYR A 86 9.59 5.52 -1.13
N LEU A 87 9.87 6.77 -1.49
CA LEU A 87 10.07 7.15 -2.88
C LEU A 87 11.37 6.51 -3.38
N ALA A 88 11.32 5.93 -4.58
CA ALA A 88 12.55 5.46 -5.25
C ALA A 88 13.46 6.64 -5.61
N GLN A 89 12.86 7.79 -5.93
CA GLN A 89 13.51 9.07 -6.19
C GLN A 89 12.75 10.17 -5.45
N GLY A 90 13.39 10.78 -4.44
CA GLY A 90 12.75 11.77 -3.55
C GLY A 90 12.32 13.07 -4.24
N SER A 91 12.97 13.41 -5.36
CA SER A 91 12.62 14.58 -6.17
C SER A 91 11.46 14.36 -7.14
N ALA A 92 11.04 13.10 -7.36
CA ALA A 92 10.05 12.73 -8.35
C ALA A 92 8.65 12.60 -7.76
N VAL A 93 7.63 12.81 -8.59
CA VAL A 93 6.22 12.55 -8.25
C VAL A 93 6.02 11.06 -7.97
N ASN A 94 5.20 10.74 -6.98
CA ASN A 94 4.58 9.42 -6.83
C ASN A 94 3.20 9.42 -7.52
N GLY A 95 2.93 8.44 -8.37
CA GLY A 95 1.70 8.41 -9.18
C GLY A 95 0.39 8.26 -8.39
N GLY A 96 0.42 7.85 -7.12
CA GLY A 96 -0.78 7.76 -6.29
C GLY A 96 -0.99 8.95 -5.35
N ILE A 97 0.08 9.45 -4.74
CA ILE A 97 0.03 10.60 -3.82
C ILE A 97 -0.06 11.94 -4.57
N LEU A 98 0.58 12.03 -5.74
CA LEU A 98 0.61 13.22 -6.61
C LEU A 98 1.18 14.49 -5.95
N LEU A 99 2.01 14.34 -4.92
CA LEU A 99 2.77 15.43 -4.28
C LEU A 99 4.25 15.35 -4.68
N GLN A 100 4.90 16.50 -4.79
CA GLN A 100 6.29 16.58 -5.23
C GLN A 100 7.06 17.70 -4.53
N ASP A 101 8.29 17.39 -4.14
CA ASP A 101 9.36 18.37 -3.92
C ASP A 101 10.46 18.15 -4.97
N PRO A 102 10.55 18.96 -6.04
CA PRO A 102 11.57 18.78 -7.09
C PRO A 102 13.01 18.88 -6.60
N THR A 103 13.26 19.48 -5.43
CA THR A 103 14.60 19.60 -4.84
C THR A 103 15.03 18.32 -4.13
N GLY A 104 14.08 17.47 -3.74
CA GLY A 104 14.31 16.29 -2.90
C GLY A 104 14.58 16.60 -1.43
N GLY A 105 14.42 17.86 -0.98
CA GLY A 105 14.63 18.30 0.39
C GLY A 105 13.67 17.68 1.41
N ALA A 106 12.46 17.30 0.98
CA ALA A 106 11.49 16.56 1.77
C ALA A 106 11.97 15.13 2.14
N GLY A 107 13.01 14.63 1.47
CA GLY A 107 13.49 13.26 1.60
C GLY A 107 12.61 12.28 0.83
N ASN A 108 12.58 11.02 1.26
CA ASN A 108 11.86 9.96 0.54
C ASN A 108 10.97 9.09 1.42
N TYR A 109 10.94 9.26 2.74
CA TYR A 109 10.16 8.38 3.62
C TYR A 109 8.71 8.84 3.73
N LEU A 110 7.81 8.07 3.10
CA LEU A 110 6.36 8.30 3.07
C LEU A 110 5.64 7.67 4.27
N GLY A 111 6.34 6.91 5.11
CA GLY A 111 5.76 6.31 6.30
C GLY A 111 5.59 4.80 6.18
N HIS A 112 4.69 4.25 6.98
CA HIS A 112 4.37 2.82 6.93
C HIS A 112 2.91 2.59 7.29
N ASP A 113 2.35 1.48 6.83
CA ASP A 113 0.97 1.11 7.13
C ASP A 113 0.89 -0.22 7.85
N LEU A 114 -0.15 -0.39 8.66
CA LEU A 114 -0.58 -1.66 9.23
C LEU A 114 -2.02 -1.95 8.78
N GLU A 115 -2.18 -3.02 8.00
CA GLU A 115 -3.46 -3.47 7.47
C GLU A 115 -3.89 -4.79 8.13
N VAL A 116 -5.16 -4.86 8.54
CA VAL A 116 -5.84 -6.08 8.98
C VAL A 116 -7.01 -6.35 8.06
N ARG A 117 -7.20 -7.62 7.69
CA ARG A 117 -8.29 -8.05 6.81
C ARG A 117 -8.91 -9.35 7.30
N VAL A 118 -10.22 -9.45 7.13
CA VAL A 118 -10.98 -10.70 7.25
C VAL A 118 -11.79 -10.92 5.97
N SER A 119 -11.70 -12.13 5.40
CA SER A 119 -12.49 -12.57 4.26
C SER A 119 -13.19 -13.87 4.61
N TRP A 120 -14.52 -13.88 4.45
CA TRP A 120 -15.37 -14.96 4.91
C TRP A 120 -16.39 -15.36 3.83
N VAL A 121 -16.35 -16.63 3.44
CA VAL A 121 -17.38 -17.28 2.63
C VAL A 121 -18.47 -17.75 3.59
N VAL A 122 -19.53 -16.96 3.74
CA VAL A 122 -20.61 -17.24 4.70
C VAL A 122 -21.48 -18.40 4.21
N SER A 123 -21.80 -18.39 2.92
CA SER A 123 -22.56 -19.45 2.23
C SER A 123 -22.23 -19.44 0.74
N GLN A 124 -22.79 -20.37 -0.04
CA GLN A 124 -22.61 -20.40 -1.50
C GLN A 124 -23.07 -19.10 -2.20
N ASN A 125 -24.00 -18.38 -1.57
CA ASN A 125 -24.61 -17.17 -2.09
C ASN A 125 -24.09 -15.89 -1.42
N LEU A 126 -23.22 -15.97 -0.40
CA LEU A 126 -22.78 -14.80 0.37
C LEU A 126 -21.29 -14.87 0.72
N ASP A 127 -20.54 -13.89 0.21
CA ASP A 127 -19.17 -13.60 0.61
C ASP A 127 -19.11 -12.24 1.33
N ILE A 128 -18.34 -12.16 2.42
CA ILE A 128 -18.05 -10.93 3.17
C ILE A 128 -16.54 -10.70 3.17
N ASP A 129 -16.14 -9.45 3.00
CA ASP A 129 -14.74 -9.05 3.01
C ASP A 129 -14.60 -7.67 3.65
N ALA A 130 -13.88 -7.61 4.77
CA ALA A 130 -13.70 -6.43 5.58
C ALA A 130 -12.21 -6.18 5.85
N GLY A 131 -11.85 -4.92 6.10
CA GLY A 131 -10.53 -4.62 6.60
C GLY A 131 -10.35 -3.19 7.04
N TYR A 132 -9.22 -2.99 7.69
CA TYR A 132 -8.78 -1.74 8.30
C TYR A 132 -7.31 -1.53 7.95
N ASP A 133 -6.94 -0.30 7.64
CA ASP A 133 -5.58 0.11 7.35
C ASP A 133 -5.29 1.41 8.09
N HIS A 134 -4.17 1.44 8.82
CA HIS A 134 -3.67 2.63 9.49
C HIS A 134 -2.34 3.02 8.87
N TRP A 135 -2.31 4.16 8.19
CA TRP A 135 -1.10 4.72 7.60
C TRP A 135 -0.49 5.78 8.52
N PHE A 136 0.63 5.41 9.14
CA PHE A 136 1.51 6.30 9.86
C PHE A 136 2.31 7.14 8.87
N LYS A 137 2.09 8.46 8.86
CA LYS A 137 2.75 9.37 7.91
C LYS A 137 4.24 9.47 8.21
N GLY A 138 5.04 9.43 7.15
CA GLY A 138 6.48 9.62 7.24
C GLY A 138 6.88 11.09 7.15
N SER A 139 8.14 11.35 7.51
CA SER A 139 8.77 12.67 7.49
C SER A 139 8.70 13.43 6.15
N TYR A 140 8.37 12.77 5.04
CA TYR A 140 8.16 13.44 3.75
C TYR A 140 7.03 14.47 3.85
N PHE A 141 5.91 14.11 4.50
CA PHE A 141 4.74 14.98 4.58
C PHE A 141 4.95 16.22 5.46
N ASP A 142 5.84 16.13 6.45
CA ASP A 142 6.17 17.27 7.31
C ASP A 142 7.18 18.23 6.67
N ARG A 143 7.91 17.78 5.65
CA ARG A 143 9.00 18.53 5.01
C ARG A 143 8.69 18.98 3.58
N LEU A 144 7.47 18.72 3.11
CA LEU A 144 7.02 19.20 1.81
C LEU A 144 7.04 20.73 1.77
N PRO A 145 7.56 21.34 0.68
CA PRO A 145 7.48 22.78 0.51
C PRO A 145 6.02 23.22 0.31
N ALA A 146 5.72 24.48 0.63
CA ALA A 146 4.37 25.03 0.46
C ALA A 146 3.85 24.91 -0.99
N SER A 147 4.75 24.96 -1.98
CA SER A 147 4.45 24.78 -3.40
C SER A 147 3.92 23.38 -3.75
N ALA A 148 4.13 22.38 -2.90
CA ALA A 148 3.61 21.03 -3.10
C ALA A 148 2.09 20.92 -2.83
N ASN A 149 1.45 21.96 -2.28
CA ASN A 149 0.01 22.02 -2.01
C ASN A 149 -0.53 20.85 -1.19
N LEU A 150 0.22 20.41 -0.17
CA LEU A 150 -0.27 19.42 0.79
C LEU A 150 -1.58 19.93 1.44
N PRO A 151 -2.70 19.20 1.34
CA PRO A 151 -3.94 19.61 1.99
C PRO A 151 -3.77 19.74 3.51
N GLN A 152 -4.58 20.60 4.14
CA GLN A 152 -4.54 20.77 5.58
C GLN A 152 -4.75 19.42 6.30
N GLY A 153 -3.82 19.06 7.18
CA GLY A 153 -3.83 17.78 7.89
C GLY A 153 -3.33 16.59 7.07
N GLY A 154 -2.85 16.78 5.84
CA GLY A 154 -2.32 15.70 4.99
C GLY A 154 -1.04 15.04 5.53
N ASN A 155 -0.40 15.65 6.52
CA ASN A 155 0.72 15.10 7.29
C ASN A 155 0.30 14.29 8.52
N LYS A 156 -0.99 14.26 8.86
CA LYS A 156 -1.52 13.42 9.93
C LYS A 156 -1.80 12.01 9.43
N ASP A 157 -1.70 11.06 10.36
CA ASP A 157 -2.00 9.65 10.11
C ASP A 157 -3.40 9.46 9.52
N THR A 158 -3.55 8.40 8.72
CA THR A 158 -4.79 8.13 8.00
C THR A 158 -5.32 6.76 8.34
N ASP A 159 -6.56 6.72 8.80
CA ASP A 159 -7.33 5.50 9.02
C ASP A 159 -8.25 5.23 7.84
N TYR A 160 -8.27 3.98 7.38
CA TYR A 160 -9.21 3.51 6.37
C TYR A 160 -9.87 2.22 6.81
N PHE A 161 -11.20 2.17 6.72
CA PHE A 161 -12.00 0.98 6.95
C PHE A 161 -12.92 0.73 5.77
N TYR A 162 -13.12 -0.54 5.44
CA TYR A 162 -14.12 -0.94 4.46
C TYR A 162 -14.79 -2.25 4.85
N LEU A 163 -16.00 -2.40 4.31
CA LEU A 163 -16.77 -3.63 4.28
C LEU A 163 -17.28 -3.79 2.85
N SER A 164 -17.11 -4.97 2.29
CA SER A 164 -17.71 -5.36 1.01
C SER A 164 -18.43 -6.68 1.16
N MET A 165 -19.52 -6.82 0.42
CA MET A 165 -20.33 -8.02 0.38
C MET A 165 -20.66 -8.38 -1.06
N ARG A 166 -20.72 -9.68 -1.34
CA ARG A 166 -21.16 -10.21 -2.62
C ARG A 166 -22.31 -11.16 -2.38
N ILE A 167 -23.45 -10.89 -3.02
CA ILE A 167 -24.61 -11.77 -3.04
C ILE A 167 -24.74 -12.36 -4.44
N ARG A 168 -24.93 -13.68 -4.54
CA ARG A 168 -25.33 -14.35 -5.77
C ARG A 168 -26.79 -14.75 -5.67
N LEU A 169 -27.62 -14.21 -6.57
CA LEU A 169 -29.03 -14.52 -6.71
C LEU A 169 -29.22 -15.69 -7.67
#